data_AF-A0A2E1L9K3-F1
#
_entry.id   AF-A0A2E1L9K3-F1
#
_cell.length_a   1.000
_cell.length_b   1.000
_cell.length_c   1.000
_cell.angle_alpha   90.00
_cell.angle_beta   90.00
_cell.angle_gamma   90.00
#
_symmetry.space_group_name_H-M   'P 1'
#
loop_
_entity.id
_entity.type
_entity.pdbx_description
1 polymer ?
#
loop_
_entity_poly.entity_id
_entity_poly.type
_entity_poly.pdbx_seq_one_letter_code
_entity_poly.pdbx_strand_id
1 'polypeptide(L)'
;CAVCGAADDDYTGSHLISQSESGTLNAWFVHLSEGVDQTSKNEFDSLWNKGLILDETVVIHGTALDSSQFSQMASVGSDLVWSPLSNLLLYGDTTDVVAADQAGVKISISPDWGPSGSKNNLHELKVADMWNANNLGGHFSNYELVEMVTSNPADTTGWAQFVGRVKADLYADLVVIDTFHDDPYRNLIEAIDADVALTIVQGKAVFGDIDLMQQLQGDDWEYVNGSGFQKAVDVTSMTEVDGTQTFQEIEAGLAMAMRHEFSDMKEHWNEFDDMTDSEINAWLNSTFDGDYRDDVNHLKNLTLDPIFTSGDARYFDVINRSAHANFHIDMTKLYDDYYTVEMVNGDRINVNVQLPDDEVNSGDNTDNNDAGDTTVLPGPDDTSDDSDNTGSTQIPDAPSGTDEDEFYDEAKADDDTKRQLILILVVILVGMMFGLYVISKTGGDDLLESGQVVIDKMWDEDNPEPMSEENVNDSSESIEEDKSSSNETDSTKEKVARAMKNAGLSAVRMFAKIDQTSDGFVSRRELRTAITGMLKDDIKMKDLDAMITTFDKNGDGVISLDEFLEEMEEKQPETFVPKLPKLAPPPKDD
;
A
#
# COMPACT_ATOMS: atom_id res chain seq x y z
N CYS A 1 -16.51 -22.05 11.54
CA CYS A 1 -16.55 -22.52 10.15
C CYS A 1 -15.73 -21.55 9.31
N ALA A 2 -15.03 -22.05 8.31
CA ALA A 2 -14.45 -21.22 7.26
C ALA A 2 -15.57 -20.56 6.45
N VAL A 3 -16.57 -21.40 6.11
CA VAL A 3 -17.76 -21.03 5.36
C VAL A 3 -18.90 -20.57 6.27
N CYS A 4 -18.78 -19.39 6.89
CA CYS A 4 -19.91 -18.79 7.62
C CYS A 4 -21.12 -18.59 6.68
N GLY A 5 -22.27 -19.18 7.00
CA GLY A 5 -23.48 -19.10 6.19
C GLY A 5 -23.52 -20.06 5.00
N ALA A 6 -22.54 -20.04 4.08
CA ALA A 6 -22.72 -20.72 2.79
C ALA A 6 -22.73 -22.27 2.87
N ALA A 7 -22.19 -22.87 3.93
CA ALA A 7 -22.32 -24.30 4.21
C ALA A 7 -23.72 -24.68 4.75
N ASP A 8 -24.45 -23.77 5.39
CA ASP A 8 -25.65 -24.06 6.18
C ASP A 8 -26.88 -24.46 5.33
N ASP A 9 -27.72 -25.36 5.86
CA ASP A 9 -28.81 -26.05 5.11
C ASP A 9 -29.82 -25.11 4.42
N ASP A 10 -30.03 -23.90 4.92
CA ASP A 10 -30.94 -22.89 4.37
C ASP A 10 -30.28 -21.90 3.40
N TYR A 11 -28.95 -21.82 3.37
CA TYR A 11 -28.23 -21.03 2.37
C TYR A 11 -28.31 -21.68 0.99
N THR A 12 -28.97 -20.98 0.06
CA THR A 12 -29.19 -21.44 -1.32
C THR A 12 -28.13 -21.00 -2.32
N GLY A 13 -27.32 -19.97 -1.99
CA GLY A 13 -26.38 -19.34 -2.93
C GLY A 13 -26.98 -18.86 -4.26
N SER A 14 -28.30 -18.71 -4.32
CA SER A 14 -29.05 -18.46 -5.57
C SER A 14 -28.71 -17.15 -6.27
N HIS A 15 -28.11 -16.17 -5.56
CA HIS A 15 -27.55 -14.97 -6.18
C HIS A 15 -26.26 -15.28 -6.95
N LEU A 16 -25.32 -16.06 -6.39
CA LEU A 16 -24.08 -16.49 -7.05
C LEU A 16 -24.41 -17.28 -8.32
N ILE A 17 -25.31 -18.26 -8.23
CA ILE A 17 -25.77 -19.05 -9.38
C ILE A 17 -26.36 -18.12 -10.45
N SER A 18 -27.23 -17.17 -10.08
CA SER A 18 -27.80 -16.22 -11.05
C SER A 18 -26.79 -15.22 -11.62
N GLN A 19 -25.70 -14.92 -10.90
CA GLN A 19 -24.62 -14.05 -11.38
C GLN A 19 -23.74 -14.82 -12.38
N SER A 20 -23.44 -16.08 -12.10
CA SER A 20 -22.74 -17.00 -13.03
C SER A 20 -23.55 -17.27 -14.30
N GLU A 21 -24.83 -17.66 -14.16
CA GLU A 21 -25.77 -17.84 -15.29
C GLU A 21 -25.96 -16.59 -16.18
N SER A 22 -25.51 -15.41 -15.71
CA SER A 22 -25.55 -14.14 -16.46
C SER A 22 -24.17 -13.58 -16.85
N GLY A 23 -23.07 -14.26 -16.53
CA GLY A 23 -21.70 -13.79 -16.77
C GLY A 23 -21.33 -12.52 -15.97
N THR A 24 -21.97 -12.30 -14.83
CA THR A 24 -21.74 -11.13 -13.96
C THR A 24 -21.01 -11.48 -12.66
N LEU A 25 -20.72 -12.75 -12.42
CA LEU A 25 -19.72 -13.20 -11.47
C LEU A 25 -18.35 -13.22 -12.18
N ASN A 26 -17.30 -12.76 -11.51
CA ASN A 26 -15.93 -12.78 -12.05
C ASN A 26 -15.01 -13.73 -11.25
N ALA A 27 -15.17 -13.71 -9.93
CA ALA A 27 -14.62 -14.66 -8.98
C ALA A 27 -15.49 -14.66 -7.70
N TRP A 28 -15.66 -15.83 -7.06
CA TRP A 28 -16.19 -15.97 -5.71
C TRP A 28 -15.15 -16.63 -4.82
N PHE A 29 -14.45 -15.81 -4.04
CA PHE A 29 -13.49 -16.26 -3.04
C PHE A 29 -14.22 -16.83 -1.82
N VAL A 30 -13.89 -18.07 -1.45
CA VAL A 30 -14.49 -18.75 -0.31
C VAL A 30 -13.43 -19.52 0.49
N HIS A 31 -13.27 -19.14 1.75
CA HIS A 31 -12.58 -19.92 2.78
C HIS A 31 -13.32 -21.24 2.98
N LEU A 32 -12.71 -22.37 2.59
CA LEU A 32 -13.40 -23.65 2.45
C LEU A 32 -12.49 -24.84 2.77
N SER A 33 -13.00 -25.76 3.58
CA SER A 33 -12.27 -26.98 3.98
C SER A 33 -10.94 -26.69 4.70
N GLU A 34 -10.92 -25.60 5.46
CA GLU A 34 -9.90 -25.29 6.47
C GLU A 34 -9.85 -26.38 7.55
N GLY A 35 -8.65 -26.91 7.81
CA GLY A 35 -8.46 -28.04 8.74
C GLY A 35 -8.02 -29.32 8.06
N VAL A 36 -7.95 -30.40 8.84
CA VAL A 36 -7.47 -31.73 8.41
C VAL A 36 -8.47 -32.85 8.73
N ASP A 37 -9.68 -32.50 9.15
CA ASP A 37 -10.70 -33.46 9.59
C ASP A 37 -11.90 -33.57 8.64
N GLN A 38 -12.71 -34.60 8.85
CA GLN A 38 -13.83 -34.95 7.97
C GLN A 38 -14.93 -33.86 7.95
N THR A 39 -15.04 -33.04 8.99
CA THR A 39 -16.00 -31.93 9.07
C THR A 39 -15.65 -30.84 8.06
N SER A 40 -14.40 -30.36 8.09
CA SER A 40 -13.84 -29.44 7.10
C SER A 40 -14.01 -29.99 5.68
N LYS A 41 -13.70 -31.27 5.48
CA LYS A 41 -13.85 -31.94 4.18
C LYS A 41 -15.30 -32.00 3.68
N ASN A 42 -16.27 -32.11 4.59
CA ASN A 42 -17.69 -32.11 4.24
C ASN A 42 -18.20 -30.72 3.82
N GLU A 43 -17.53 -29.62 4.17
CA GLU A 43 -17.93 -28.26 3.73
C GLU A 43 -17.98 -28.16 2.20
N PHE A 44 -16.96 -28.70 1.51
CA PHE A 44 -16.92 -28.78 0.05
C PHE A 44 -18.06 -29.63 -0.52
N ASP A 45 -18.32 -30.80 0.08
CA ASP A 45 -19.42 -31.65 -0.36
C ASP A 45 -20.78 -30.95 -0.21
N SER A 46 -20.97 -30.13 0.85
CA SER A 46 -22.17 -29.31 1.02
C SER A 46 -22.32 -28.25 -0.09
N LEU A 47 -21.26 -27.53 -0.44
CA LEU A 47 -21.29 -26.54 -1.53
C LEU A 47 -21.48 -27.21 -2.90
N TRP A 48 -20.80 -28.34 -3.15
CA TRP A 48 -20.93 -29.12 -4.38
C TRP A 48 -22.36 -29.63 -4.58
N ASN A 49 -22.98 -30.20 -3.53
CA ASN A 49 -24.37 -30.70 -3.60
C ASN A 49 -25.42 -29.58 -3.77
N LYS A 50 -25.08 -28.32 -3.40
CA LYS A 50 -25.90 -27.14 -3.69
C LYS A 50 -25.68 -26.56 -5.10
N GLY A 51 -24.65 -26.99 -5.82
CA GLY A 51 -24.25 -26.41 -7.10
C GLY A 51 -23.50 -25.08 -6.98
N LEU A 52 -22.76 -24.88 -5.88
CA LEU A 52 -22.02 -23.64 -5.57
C LEU A 52 -20.51 -23.73 -5.83
N ILE A 53 -20.02 -24.89 -6.25
CA ILE A 53 -18.69 -25.02 -6.84
C ILE A 53 -18.87 -24.78 -8.36
N LEU A 54 -18.64 -23.54 -8.76
CA LEU A 54 -18.77 -23.00 -10.12
C LEU A 54 -17.37 -22.84 -10.74
N ASP A 55 -17.27 -22.33 -11.98
CA ASP A 55 -15.98 -21.98 -12.59
C ASP A 55 -15.39 -20.69 -12.00
N GLU A 56 -16.22 -19.78 -11.49
CA GLU A 56 -15.75 -18.60 -10.79
C GLU A 56 -15.42 -18.87 -9.31
N THR A 57 -15.69 -20.06 -8.77
CA THR A 57 -15.39 -20.38 -7.37
C THR A 57 -13.88 -20.50 -7.15
N VAL A 58 -13.36 -19.75 -6.18
CA VAL A 58 -11.96 -19.77 -5.77
C VAL A 58 -11.86 -20.26 -4.34
N VAL A 59 -11.38 -21.49 -4.18
CA VAL A 59 -11.25 -22.16 -2.88
C VAL A 59 -10.00 -21.64 -2.18
N ILE A 60 -10.15 -20.99 -1.03
CA ILE A 60 -9.04 -20.59 -0.17
C ILE A 60 -8.79 -21.71 0.85
N HIS A 61 -7.52 -22.00 1.11
CA HIS A 61 -7.02 -23.15 1.88
C HIS A 61 -7.26 -24.49 1.18
N GLY A 62 -8.48 -25.03 1.19
CA GLY A 62 -8.79 -26.36 0.66
C GLY A 62 -8.07 -27.52 1.38
N THR A 63 -7.56 -27.29 2.60
CA THR A 63 -6.60 -28.16 3.29
C THR A 63 -7.09 -29.60 3.51
N ALA A 64 -8.39 -29.80 3.77
CA ALA A 64 -8.98 -31.12 3.98
C ALA A 64 -9.41 -31.86 2.69
N LEU A 65 -9.22 -31.26 1.51
CA LEU A 65 -9.66 -31.83 0.22
C LEU A 65 -8.80 -33.01 -0.23
N ASP A 66 -9.38 -33.89 -1.05
CA ASP A 66 -8.64 -34.98 -1.72
C ASP A 66 -8.76 -34.94 -3.24
N SER A 67 -8.05 -35.86 -3.91
CA SER A 67 -8.02 -35.98 -5.37
C SER A 67 -9.41 -36.15 -6.03
N SER A 68 -10.44 -36.61 -5.31
CA SER A 68 -11.82 -36.64 -5.82
C SER A 68 -12.41 -35.23 -5.86
N GLN A 69 -12.24 -34.47 -4.79
CA GLN A 69 -12.77 -33.11 -4.68
C GLN A 69 -11.99 -32.13 -5.58
N PHE A 70 -10.67 -32.29 -5.74
CA PHE A 70 -9.91 -31.59 -6.77
C PHE A 70 -10.33 -32.00 -8.21
N SER A 71 -10.64 -33.28 -8.45
CA SER A 71 -11.23 -33.70 -9.74
C SER A 71 -12.61 -33.07 -9.98
N GLN A 72 -13.38 -32.79 -8.93
CA GLN A 72 -14.65 -32.08 -9.02
C GLN A 72 -14.43 -30.59 -9.34
N MET A 73 -13.49 -29.91 -8.67
CA MET A 73 -13.08 -28.53 -9.00
C MET A 73 -12.65 -28.39 -10.46
N ALA A 74 -11.69 -29.21 -10.90
CA ALA A 74 -11.21 -29.22 -12.28
C ALA A 74 -12.29 -29.59 -13.32
N SER A 75 -13.35 -30.30 -12.91
CA SER A 75 -14.48 -30.62 -13.81
C SER A 75 -15.41 -29.46 -14.09
N VAL A 76 -15.37 -28.38 -13.29
CA VAL A 76 -16.07 -27.11 -13.55
C VAL A 76 -15.13 -25.96 -13.88
N GLY A 77 -13.84 -26.05 -13.53
CA GLY A 77 -12.84 -25.01 -13.77
C GLY A 77 -12.58 -24.08 -12.57
N SER A 78 -12.97 -24.48 -11.36
CA SER A 78 -12.66 -23.71 -10.14
C SER A 78 -11.17 -23.76 -9.79
N ASP A 79 -10.68 -22.68 -9.21
CA ASP A 79 -9.28 -22.48 -8.85
C ASP A 79 -9.03 -22.62 -7.34
N LEU A 80 -7.76 -22.78 -6.95
CA LEU A 80 -7.29 -22.95 -5.57
C LEU A 80 -6.35 -21.80 -5.18
N VAL A 81 -6.50 -21.28 -3.96
CA VAL A 81 -5.55 -20.40 -3.27
C VAL A 81 -4.93 -21.16 -2.10
N TRP A 82 -3.63 -21.41 -2.20
CA TRP A 82 -2.82 -22.12 -1.22
C TRP A 82 -2.10 -21.13 -0.31
N SER A 83 -2.32 -21.26 1.01
CA SER A 83 -1.68 -20.47 2.05
C SER A 83 -0.92 -21.38 3.01
N PRO A 84 0.20 -21.98 2.57
CA PRO A 84 0.93 -22.98 3.33
C PRO A 84 1.32 -22.56 4.75
N LEU A 85 1.69 -21.31 5.02
CA LEU A 85 2.09 -20.90 6.37
C LEU A 85 0.90 -20.87 7.32
N SER A 86 -0.22 -20.27 6.91
CA SER A 86 -1.45 -20.24 7.70
C SER A 86 -1.98 -21.65 7.94
N ASN A 87 -2.00 -22.49 6.90
CA ASN A 87 -2.37 -23.90 7.01
C ASN A 87 -1.54 -24.66 8.06
N LEU A 88 -0.21 -24.51 8.00
CA LEU A 88 0.72 -25.15 8.92
C LEU A 88 0.61 -24.60 10.36
N LEU A 89 0.41 -23.29 10.53
CA LEU A 89 0.26 -22.66 11.84
C LEU A 89 -1.05 -23.06 12.54
N LEU A 90 -2.17 -23.07 11.81
CA LEU A 90 -3.50 -23.32 12.37
C LEU A 90 -3.82 -24.82 12.46
N TYR A 91 -3.63 -25.56 11.38
CA TYR A 91 -4.13 -26.94 11.24
C TYR A 91 -3.03 -28.02 11.36
N GLY A 92 -1.75 -27.64 11.23
CA GLY A 92 -0.59 -28.54 11.42
C GLY A 92 -0.22 -29.40 10.20
N ASP A 93 -0.94 -29.25 9.09
CA ASP A 93 -0.64 -29.82 7.77
C ASP A 93 -1.13 -28.86 6.69
N THR A 94 -0.83 -29.12 5.41
CA THR A 94 -1.22 -28.24 4.30
C THR A 94 -1.79 -28.99 3.10
N THR A 95 -2.50 -28.26 2.25
CA THR A 95 -3.23 -28.75 1.07
C THR A 95 -2.39 -29.66 0.18
N ASP A 96 -2.97 -30.77 -0.29
CA ASP A 96 -2.37 -31.65 -1.30
C ASP A 96 -2.42 -30.98 -2.70
N VAL A 97 -1.60 -29.94 -2.86
CA VAL A 97 -1.42 -29.19 -4.11
C VAL A 97 -0.91 -30.06 -5.25
N VAL A 98 -0.28 -31.19 -4.96
CA VAL A 98 0.16 -32.17 -5.97
C VAL A 98 -1.05 -32.93 -6.53
N ALA A 99 -2.04 -33.30 -5.71
CA ALA A 99 -3.30 -33.83 -6.18
C ALA A 99 -4.17 -32.77 -6.90
N ALA A 100 -4.10 -31.50 -6.50
CA ALA A 100 -4.77 -30.40 -7.18
C ALA A 100 -4.21 -30.17 -8.59
N ASP A 101 -2.89 -30.05 -8.72
CA ASP A 101 -2.18 -29.93 -10.01
C ASP A 101 -2.44 -31.15 -10.92
N GLN A 102 -2.34 -32.37 -10.38
CA GLN A 102 -2.63 -33.60 -11.15
C GLN A 102 -4.09 -33.72 -11.61
N ALA A 103 -5.02 -33.02 -10.96
CA ALA A 103 -6.41 -32.91 -11.42
C ALA A 103 -6.60 -31.82 -12.50
N GLY A 104 -5.67 -30.86 -12.61
CA GLY A 104 -5.75 -29.70 -13.49
C GLY A 104 -6.37 -28.45 -12.84
N VAL A 105 -6.40 -28.37 -11.51
CA VAL A 105 -6.82 -27.17 -10.77
C VAL A 105 -5.71 -26.12 -10.83
N LYS A 106 -6.02 -24.87 -11.21
CA LYS A 106 -5.03 -23.78 -11.15
C LYS A 106 -4.79 -23.41 -9.69
N ILE A 107 -3.52 -23.24 -9.33
CA ILE A 107 -3.10 -22.90 -7.98
C ILE A 107 -2.53 -21.48 -7.98
N SER A 108 -2.95 -20.67 -7.01
CA SER A 108 -2.30 -19.41 -6.64
C SER A 108 -1.77 -19.52 -5.21
N ILE A 109 -0.72 -18.77 -4.87
CA ILE A 109 -0.21 -18.66 -3.49
C ILE A 109 -0.66 -17.32 -2.90
N SER A 110 -1.05 -17.30 -1.62
CA SER A 110 -1.46 -16.09 -0.90
C SER A 110 -1.04 -16.17 0.58
N PRO A 111 -0.57 -15.08 1.21
CA PRO A 111 -0.10 -15.07 2.59
C PRO A 111 -1.19 -15.32 3.64
N ASP A 112 -2.48 -15.23 3.26
CA ASP A 112 -3.60 -15.13 4.21
C ASP A 112 -3.46 -13.91 5.16
N TRP A 113 -4.27 -13.82 6.21
CA TRP A 113 -4.28 -12.72 7.16
C TRP A 113 -3.03 -12.71 8.05
N GLY A 114 -2.27 -11.62 8.03
CA GLY A 114 -0.95 -11.49 8.68
C GLY A 114 -0.82 -11.95 10.15
N PRO A 115 -1.85 -11.84 11.03
CA PRO A 115 -1.81 -12.42 12.38
C PRO A 115 -1.75 -13.95 12.44
N SER A 116 -2.20 -14.66 11.40
CA SER A 116 -2.16 -16.14 11.29
C SER A 116 -1.34 -16.66 10.10
N GLY A 117 -0.86 -15.79 9.21
CA GLY A 117 -0.17 -16.16 7.97
C GLY A 117 1.15 -15.42 7.73
N SER A 118 1.46 -15.16 6.46
CA SER A 118 2.67 -14.46 6.04
C SER A 118 2.56 -12.94 6.14
N LYS A 119 3.70 -12.26 6.37
CA LYS A 119 3.77 -10.79 6.23
C LYS A 119 3.52 -10.32 4.79
N ASN A 120 3.99 -11.06 3.79
CA ASN A 120 3.90 -10.69 2.38
C ASN A 120 4.06 -11.92 1.44
N ASN A 121 3.79 -11.73 0.15
CA ASN A 121 3.93 -12.77 -0.89
C ASN A 121 5.35 -13.34 -1.00
N LEU A 122 6.41 -12.53 -0.79
CA LEU A 122 7.80 -12.99 -0.84
C LEU A 122 8.14 -13.95 0.30
N HIS A 123 7.46 -13.85 1.46
CA HIS A 123 7.61 -14.81 2.55
C HIS A 123 6.82 -16.10 2.28
N GLU A 124 5.56 -16.00 1.85
CA GLU A 124 4.73 -17.19 1.57
C GLU A 124 5.33 -18.04 0.43
N LEU A 125 5.92 -17.40 -0.59
CA LEU A 125 6.65 -18.06 -1.67
C LEU A 125 7.85 -18.89 -1.17
N LYS A 126 8.53 -18.47 -0.11
CA LYS A 126 9.62 -19.23 0.53
C LYS A 126 9.11 -20.41 1.33
N VAL A 127 7.96 -20.26 2.00
CA VAL A 127 7.29 -21.39 2.68
C VAL A 127 6.82 -22.43 1.65
N ALA A 128 6.26 -21.98 0.53
CA ALA A 128 5.86 -22.82 -0.59
C ALA A 128 7.06 -23.56 -1.24
N ASP A 129 8.17 -22.86 -1.51
CA ASP A 129 9.40 -23.47 -2.05
C ASP A 129 10.03 -24.47 -1.06
N MET A 130 10.13 -24.09 0.22
CA MET A 130 10.68 -24.97 1.27
C MET A 130 9.83 -26.24 1.43
N TRP A 131 8.50 -26.14 1.38
CA TRP A 131 7.60 -27.30 1.38
C TRP A 131 7.70 -28.11 0.08
N ASN A 132 7.78 -27.46 -1.08
CA ASN A 132 7.97 -28.12 -2.37
C ASN A 132 9.25 -28.96 -2.38
N ALA A 133 10.37 -28.39 -1.94
CA ALA A 133 11.67 -29.07 -1.89
C ALA A 133 11.73 -30.22 -0.86
N ASN A 134 11.19 -30.03 0.35
CA ASN A 134 11.32 -31.02 1.44
C ASN A 134 10.22 -32.10 1.41
N ASN A 135 8.98 -31.73 1.06
CA ASN A 135 7.79 -32.57 1.29
C ASN A 135 7.14 -33.02 -0.04
N LEU A 136 7.14 -32.19 -1.08
CA LEU A 136 6.60 -32.56 -2.41
C LEU A 136 7.65 -33.20 -3.33
N GLY A 137 8.94 -33.12 -2.98
CA GLY A 137 10.05 -33.71 -3.73
C GLY A 137 10.49 -32.90 -4.95
N GLY A 138 10.21 -31.59 -4.98
CA GLY A 138 10.46 -30.70 -6.12
C GLY A 138 9.48 -30.96 -7.27
N HIS A 139 8.18 -31.06 -6.96
CA HIS A 139 7.13 -31.30 -7.95
C HIS A 139 6.93 -30.08 -8.85
N PHE A 140 6.89 -28.88 -8.25
CA PHE A 140 6.84 -27.61 -8.98
C PHE A 140 8.25 -27.08 -9.27
N SER A 141 8.45 -26.48 -10.43
CA SER A 141 9.64 -25.73 -10.79
C SER A 141 9.59 -24.29 -10.24
N ASN A 142 10.75 -23.61 -10.24
CA ASN A 142 10.83 -22.19 -9.89
C ASN A 142 9.88 -21.32 -10.74
N TYR A 143 9.69 -21.68 -12.02
CA TYR A 143 8.77 -21.00 -12.94
C TYR A 143 7.31 -21.12 -12.47
N GLU A 144 6.85 -22.34 -12.18
CA GLU A 144 5.48 -22.61 -11.74
C GLU A 144 5.18 -21.96 -10.38
N LEU A 145 6.13 -21.99 -9.43
CA LEU A 145 6.00 -21.27 -8.15
C LEU A 145 5.87 -19.75 -8.33
N VAL A 146 6.53 -19.16 -9.34
CA VAL A 146 6.38 -17.73 -9.65
C VAL A 146 5.07 -17.44 -10.39
N GLU A 147 4.59 -18.31 -11.28
CA GLU A 147 3.26 -18.17 -11.89
C GLU A 147 2.15 -18.17 -10.82
N MET A 148 2.28 -18.98 -9.77
CA MET A 148 1.35 -19.02 -8.62
C MET A 148 1.23 -17.68 -7.86
N VAL A 149 2.22 -16.80 -7.91
CA VAL A 149 2.17 -15.45 -7.28
C VAL A 149 2.03 -14.29 -8.30
N THR A 150 1.91 -14.57 -9.60
CA THR A 150 1.85 -13.53 -10.65
C THR A 150 0.71 -13.75 -11.64
N SER A 151 0.86 -14.68 -12.57
CA SER A 151 -0.10 -14.91 -13.66
C SER A 151 -1.35 -15.64 -13.21
N ASN A 152 -1.22 -16.57 -12.28
CA ASN A 152 -2.34 -17.42 -11.85
C ASN A 152 -3.41 -16.61 -11.09
N PRO A 153 -3.10 -15.78 -10.07
CA PRO A 153 -4.12 -14.96 -9.42
C PRO A 153 -4.77 -13.95 -10.38
N ALA A 154 -4.03 -13.45 -11.39
CA ALA A 154 -4.59 -12.59 -12.44
C ALA A 154 -5.54 -13.34 -13.40
N ASP A 155 -5.26 -14.60 -13.73
CA ASP A 155 -6.18 -15.43 -14.52
C ASP A 155 -7.43 -15.83 -13.71
N THR A 156 -7.23 -16.21 -12.44
CA THR A 156 -8.30 -16.60 -11.51
C THR A 156 -9.34 -15.49 -11.34
N THR A 157 -8.89 -14.25 -11.13
CA THR A 157 -9.72 -13.04 -11.00
C THR A 157 -10.29 -12.49 -12.31
N GLY A 158 -9.87 -13.00 -13.47
CA GLY A 158 -10.22 -12.44 -14.78
C GLY A 158 -9.46 -11.15 -15.14
N TRP A 159 -8.42 -10.80 -14.39
CA TRP A 159 -7.58 -9.60 -14.55
C TRP A 159 -6.38 -9.80 -15.49
N ALA A 160 -6.27 -10.95 -16.15
CA ALA A 160 -5.23 -11.30 -17.13
C ALA A 160 -5.07 -10.31 -18.31
N GLN A 161 -6.09 -9.48 -18.56
CA GLN A 161 -6.10 -8.40 -19.54
C GLN A 161 -5.60 -7.05 -19.00
N PHE A 162 -5.21 -7.01 -17.72
CA PHE A 162 -4.77 -5.82 -17.00
C PHE A 162 -3.40 -5.99 -16.35
N VAL A 163 -3.14 -7.12 -15.68
CA VAL A 163 -1.97 -7.34 -14.80
C VAL A 163 -1.42 -8.78 -14.86
N GLY A 164 -0.42 -9.09 -14.03
CA GLY A 164 0.10 -10.44 -13.79
C GLY A 164 1.12 -10.97 -14.82
N ARG A 165 1.40 -10.21 -15.89
CA ARG A 165 2.39 -10.55 -16.93
C ARG A 165 3.05 -9.30 -17.48
N VAL A 166 4.36 -9.34 -17.78
CA VAL A 166 5.05 -8.23 -18.46
C VAL A 166 4.75 -8.28 -19.96
N LYS A 167 3.81 -7.45 -20.43
CA LYS A 167 3.32 -7.44 -21.82
C LYS A 167 2.83 -6.05 -22.20
N ALA A 168 2.97 -5.70 -23.49
CA ALA A 168 2.37 -4.49 -24.04
C ALA A 168 0.83 -4.46 -23.85
N ASP A 169 0.29 -3.24 -23.74
CA ASP A 169 -1.12 -2.91 -23.50
C ASP A 169 -1.70 -3.35 -22.13
N LEU A 170 -0.87 -3.84 -21.20
CA LEU A 170 -1.20 -4.06 -19.79
C LEU A 170 -0.77 -2.87 -18.92
N TYR A 171 -1.22 -2.82 -17.66
CA TYR A 171 -0.70 -1.85 -16.68
C TYR A 171 0.77 -2.13 -16.37
N ALA A 172 1.52 -1.07 -16.08
CA ALA A 172 2.90 -1.14 -15.61
C ALA A 172 2.93 -1.43 -14.10
N ASP A 173 2.41 -2.61 -13.74
CA ASP A 173 2.48 -3.20 -12.41
C ASP A 173 3.68 -4.16 -12.42
N LEU A 174 4.80 -3.71 -11.85
CA LEU A 174 6.12 -4.33 -12.02
C LEU A 174 6.86 -4.42 -10.68
N VAL A 175 7.62 -5.49 -10.49
CA VAL A 175 8.65 -5.59 -9.45
C VAL A 175 9.98 -5.91 -10.10
N VAL A 176 11.04 -5.24 -9.63
CA VAL A 176 12.43 -5.44 -10.02
C VAL A 176 13.16 -6.02 -8.81
N ILE A 177 13.87 -7.11 -9.05
CA ILE A 177 14.57 -7.90 -8.03
C ILE A 177 16.05 -8.02 -8.44
N ASP A 178 16.96 -7.93 -7.47
CA ASP A 178 18.39 -8.09 -7.71
C ASP A 178 18.77 -9.48 -8.25
N THR A 179 19.85 -9.53 -9.04
CA THR A 179 20.29 -10.75 -9.71
C THR A 179 21.47 -11.41 -8.99
N PHE A 180 21.19 -12.55 -8.33
CA PHE A 180 22.17 -13.37 -7.62
C PHE A 180 22.14 -14.85 -8.01
N HIS A 181 21.33 -15.21 -9.02
CA HIS A 181 21.30 -16.51 -9.71
C HIS A 181 21.13 -16.32 -11.23
N ASP A 182 21.62 -17.29 -12.01
CA ASP A 182 21.32 -17.43 -13.46
C ASP A 182 19.81 -17.66 -13.74
N ASP A 183 19.07 -18.19 -12.77
CA ASP A 183 17.63 -18.43 -12.86
C ASP A 183 16.86 -17.22 -12.28
N PRO A 184 16.16 -16.41 -13.11
CA PRO A 184 15.45 -15.23 -12.64
C PRO A 184 14.27 -15.57 -11.72
N TYR A 185 13.71 -16.77 -11.83
CA TYR A 185 12.64 -17.22 -10.95
C TYR A 185 13.19 -17.60 -9.57
N ARG A 186 14.42 -18.11 -9.50
CA ARG A 186 15.12 -18.33 -8.22
C ARG A 186 15.44 -17.03 -7.49
N ASN A 187 15.83 -15.97 -8.22
CA ASN A 187 16.03 -14.64 -7.63
C ASN A 187 14.76 -14.17 -6.89
N LEU A 188 13.59 -14.22 -7.53
CA LEU A 188 12.32 -13.82 -6.90
C LEU A 188 11.93 -14.73 -5.71
N ILE A 189 12.16 -16.03 -5.78
CA ILE A 189 11.89 -16.96 -4.67
C ILE A 189 12.77 -16.64 -3.45
N GLU A 190 14.06 -16.38 -3.64
CA GLU A 190 15.02 -16.12 -2.55
C GLU A 190 15.13 -14.65 -2.12
N ALA A 191 14.51 -13.71 -2.84
CA ALA A 191 14.56 -12.27 -2.55
C ALA A 191 13.98 -11.93 -1.17
N ILE A 192 14.79 -11.35 -0.31
CA ILE A 192 14.36 -10.73 0.95
C ILE A 192 13.96 -9.27 0.70
N ASP A 193 13.43 -8.59 1.72
CA ASP A 193 12.89 -7.23 1.60
C ASP A 193 13.93 -6.19 1.10
N ALA A 194 15.23 -6.50 1.23
CA ALA A 194 16.33 -5.69 0.75
C ALA A 194 16.60 -5.82 -0.77
N ASP A 195 16.31 -6.96 -1.39
CA ASP A 195 16.62 -7.24 -2.81
C ASP A 195 15.55 -6.71 -3.78
N VAL A 196 14.51 -6.07 -3.25
CA VAL A 196 13.47 -5.41 -4.03
C VAL A 196 14.01 -4.05 -4.46
N ALA A 197 14.54 -4.00 -5.67
CA ALA A 197 15.15 -2.80 -6.22
C ALA A 197 14.10 -1.73 -6.57
N LEU A 198 12.94 -2.15 -7.10
CA LEU A 198 11.85 -1.23 -7.45
C LEU A 198 10.50 -1.95 -7.53
N THR A 199 9.47 -1.33 -6.97
CA THR A 199 8.05 -1.68 -7.13
C THR A 199 7.33 -0.53 -7.83
N ILE A 200 6.61 -0.86 -8.89
CA ILE A 200 5.84 0.06 -9.72
C ILE A 200 4.38 -0.41 -9.73
N VAL A 201 3.43 0.51 -9.53
CA VAL A 201 1.98 0.28 -9.62
C VAL A 201 1.39 1.28 -10.60
N GLN A 202 0.71 0.80 -11.64
CA GLN A 202 0.14 1.58 -12.74
C GLN A 202 1.12 2.57 -13.39
N GLY A 203 2.42 2.28 -13.37
CA GLY A 203 3.48 3.15 -13.89
C GLY A 203 3.97 4.25 -12.94
N LYS A 204 3.45 4.34 -11.71
CA LYS A 204 4.11 5.08 -10.61
C LYS A 204 5.10 4.15 -9.92
N ALA A 205 6.30 4.63 -9.60
CA ALA A 205 7.10 3.98 -8.56
C ALA A 205 6.42 4.21 -7.19
N VAL A 206 6.53 3.25 -6.27
CA VAL A 206 5.92 3.32 -4.92
C VAL A 206 6.83 2.82 -3.80
N PHE A 207 7.84 2.01 -4.11
CA PHE A 207 8.83 1.50 -3.17
C PHE A 207 10.08 1.08 -3.94
N GLY A 208 11.28 1.28 -3.40
CA GLY A 208 12.51 0.79 -4.03
C GLY A 208 13.78 1.44 -3.51
N ASP A 209 14.88 1.27 -4.23
CA ASP A 209 16.13 1.95 -3.93
C ASP A 209 16.03 3.45 -4.12
N ILE A 210 16.78 4.16 -3.28
CA ILE A 210 16.70 5.62 -3.12
C ILE A 210 17.06 6.32 -4.43
N ASP A 211 18.04 5.82 -5.19
CA ASP A 211 18.46 6.42 -6.47
C ASP A 211 17.47 6.16 -7.60
N LEU A 212 16.86 4.97 -7.66
CA LEU A 212 15.79 4.65 -8.62
C LEU A 212 14.51 5.45 -8.34
N MET A 213 14.08 5.54 -7.07
CA MET A 213 12.94 6.36 -6.66
C MET A 213 13.21 7.85 -6.93
N GLN A 214 14.41 8.35 -6.59
CA GLN A 214 14.86 9.72 -6.88
C GLN A 214 14.91 10.02 -8.39
N GLN A 215 15.29 9.05 -9.23
CA GLN A 215 15.34 9.21 -10.69
C GLN A 215 13.93 9.27 -11.31
N LEU A 216 12.96 8.54 -10.75
CA LEU A 216 11.61 8.42 -11.30
C LEU A 216 10.63 9.47 -10.76
N GLN A 217 10.77 9.88 -9.50
CA GLN A 217 9.82 10.78 -8.80
C GLN A 217 10.44 12.11 -8.33
N GLY A 218 11.77 12.22 -8.28
CA GLY A 218 12.43 13.38 -7.67
C GLY A 218 12.48 13.25 -6.15
N ASP A 219 12.17 14.32 -5.42
CA ASP A 219 12.28 14.38 -3.94
C ASP A 219 10.93 14.01 -3.24
N ASP A 220 10.03 13.31 -3.94
CA ASP A 220 8.62 13.09 -3.56
C ASP A 220 8.42 11.65 -3.03
N TRP A 221 9.14 11.31 -1.95
CA TRP A 221 9.13 10.00 -1.26
C TRP A 221 9.73 10.12 0.15
N GLU A 222 9.57 9.09 0.98
CA GLU A 222 10.07 9.02 2.36
C GLU A 222 11.04 7.83 2.58
N TYR A 223 11.92 7.95 3.57
CA TYR A 223 12.85 6.89 3.94
C TYR A 223 12.17 5.82 4.80
N VAL A 224 12.27 4.56 4.38
CA VAL A 224 11.90 3.39 5.20
C VAL A 224 13.14 2.56 5.52
N ASN A 225 13.33 2.26 6.81
CA ASN A 225 14.60 1.77 7.36
C ASN A 225 14.53 0.26 7.66
N GLY A 226 15.47 -0.50 7.11
CA GLY A 226 15.58 -1.95 7.31
C GLY A 226 16.79 -2.35 8.17
N SER A 227 16.88 -3.64 8.50
CA SER A 227 18.01 -4.19 9.25
C SER A 227 19.26 -4.31 8.37
N GLY A 228 20.00 -3.21 8.20
CA GLY A 228 21.23 -3.14 7.42
C GLY A 228 21.06 -2.58 6.00
N PHE A 229 19.88 -2.09 5.66
CA PHE A 229 19.54 -1.48 4.37
C PHE A 229 18.54 -0.32 4.57
N GLN A 230 18.38 0.53 3.56
CA GLN A 230 17.41 1.62 3.55
C GLN A 230 16.78 1.70 2.17
N LYS A 231 15.46 1.89 2.11
CA LYS A 231 14.69 2.04 0.86
C LYS A 231 13.90 3.35 0.91
N ALA A 232 13.38 3.77 -0.22
CA ALA A 232 12.44 4.87 -0.35
C ALA A 232 11.02 4.33 -0.61
N VAL A 233 10.00 5.03 -0.13
CA VAL A 233 8.57 4.68 -0.29
C VAL A 233 7.76 5.93 -0.64
N ASP A 234 6.81 5.79 -1.57
CA ASP A 234 5.77 6.78 -1.86
C ASP A 234 4.41 6.10 -1.65
N VAL A 235 3.71 6.54 -0.61
CA VAL A 235 2.34 6.09 -0.27
C VAL A 235 1.27 7.06 -0.79
N THR A 236 1.67 8.16 -1.44
CA THR A 236 0.78 9.28 -1.73
C THR A 236 0.03 9.12 -3.07
N SER A 237 -1.24 9.51 -3.06
CA SER A 237 -2.03 9.66 -4.27
C SER A 237 -3.15 10.66 -4.09
N MET A 238 -3.03 11.80 -4.78
CA MET A 238 -4.08 12.84 -4.90
C MET A 238 -5.41 12.38 -5.55
N THR A 239 -5.57 11.08 -5.79
CA THR A 239 -6.80 10.45 -6.31
C THR A 239 -7.63 9.77 -5.22
N GLU A 240 -7.03 9.44 -4.08
CA GLU A 240 -7.66 8.68 -3.01
C GLU A 240 -7.98 9.57 -1.80
N VAL A 241 -9.01 9.21 -1.04
CA VAL A 241 -9.28 9.81 0.28
C VAL A 241 -8.11 9.49 1.20
N ASP A 242 -7.69 10.46 2.01
CA ASP A 242 -6.50 10.41 2.87
C ASP A 242 -5.16 10.14 2.15
N GLY A 243 -5.13 10.06 0.81
CA GLY A 243 -3.93 9.85 0.00
C GLY A 243 -2.92 11.01 -0.01
N THR A 244 -3.07 11.98 0.88
CA THR A 244 -2.05 13.01 1.19
C THR A 244 -1.28 12.73 2.47
N GLN A 245 -1.64 11.70 3.24
CA GLN A 245 -0.91 11.29 4.44
C GLN A 245 0.48 10.76 4.07
N THR A 246 1.49 11.20 4.83
CA THR A 246 2.86 10.70 4.74
C THR A 246 2.99 9.33 5.40
N PHE A 247 3.98 8.54 4.97
CA PHE A 247 4.36 7.29 5.63
C PHE A 247 4.71 7.53 7.11
N GLN A 248 5.39 8.64 7.42
CA GLN A 248 5.69 9.06 8.78
C GLN A 248 4.42 9.33 9.62
N GLU A 249 3.40 9.98 9.07
CA GLU A 249 2.11 10.21 9.77
C GLU A 249 1.36 8.89 10.01
N ILE A 250 1.34 7.99 9.03
CA ILE A 250 0.72 6.67 9.14
C ILE A 250 1.44 5.81 10.19
N GLU A 251 2.77 5.74 10.15
CA GLU A 251 3.58 5.01 11.15
C GLU A 251 3.37 5.59 12.55
N ALA A 252 3.39 6.92 12.69
CA ALA A 252 3.17 7.59 13.98
C ALA A 252 1.75 7.37 14.55
N GLY A 253 0.72 7.38 13.69
CA GLY A 253 -0.67 7.10 14.08
C GLY A 253 -0.86 5.66 14.55
N LEU A 254 -0.35 4.68 13.79
CA LEU A 254 -0.39 3.27 14.16
C LEU A 254 0.43 3.00 15.44
N ALA A 255 1.64 3.56 15.54
CA ALA A 255 2.48 3.46 16.73
C ALA A 255 1.94 4.25 17.94
N MET A 256 0.93 5.10 17.76
CA MET A 256 0.12 5.69 18.83
C MET A 256 -0.97 4.72 19.28
N ALA A 257 -1.80 4.23 18.36
CA ALA A 257 -2.90 3.31 18.67
C ALA A 257 -2.43 2.07 19.43
N MET A 258 -1.34 1.43 18.97
CA MET A 258 -0.79 0.19 19.56
C MET A 258 -0.33 0.33 21.03
N ARG A 259 -0.08 1.56 21.52
CA ARG A 259 0.30 1.78 22.93
C ARG A 259 -0.90 1.69 23.88
N HIS A 260 -2.13 1.84 23.39
CA HIS A 260 -3.36 1.83 24.20
C HIS A 260 -3.29 2.77 25.41
N GLU A 261 -2.70 3.97 25.24
CA GLU A 261 -2.58 4.96 26.31
C GLU A 261 -3.93 5.66 26.56
N PHE A 262 -4.29 5.83 27.84
CA PHE A 262 -5.62 6.32 28.22
C PHE A 262 -5.92 7.74 27.75
N SER A 263 -4.90 8.60 27.64
CA SER A 263 -5.00 9.92 27.01
C SER A 263 -5.39 9.79 25.54
N ASP A 264 -4.63 8.98 24.82
CA ASP A 264 -4.63 8.89 23.36
C ASP A 264 -5.94 8.22 22.89
N MET A 265 -6.38 7.17 23.58
CA MET A 265 -7.72 6.59 23.36
C MET A 265 -8.83 7.59 23.69
N LYS A 266 -8.69 8.41 24.74
CA LYS A 266 -9.69 9.44 25.09
C LYS A 266 -9.72 10.63 24.13
N GLU A 267 -8.64 10.88 23.39
CA GLU A 267 -8.58 11.95 22.38
C GLU A 267 -9.12 11.50 21.02
N HIS A 268 -9.17 10.18 20.76
CA HIS A 268 -9.44 9.64 19.42
C HIS A 268 -10.59 8.62 19.31
N TRP A 269 -11.15 8.11 20.41
CA TRP A 269 -12.26 7.13 20.37
C TRP A 269 -13.60 7.85 20.59
N ASN A 270 -14.43 7.89 19.53
CA ASN A 270 -15.75 8.53 19.56
C ASN A 270 -16.69 7.86 20.60
N GLU A 271 -16.43 6.60 20.94
CA GLU A 271 -17.10 5.85 22.00
C GLU A 271 -16.99 6.53 23.38
N PHE A 272 -16.00 7.41 23.58
CA PHE A 272 -15.72 8.08 24.86
C PHE A 272 -16.24 9.53 24.93
N ASP A 273 -16.97 9.98 23.91
CA ASP A 273 -17.63 11.29 23.90
C ASP A 273 -18.60 11.44 25.08
N ASP A 274 -18.60 12.64 25.69
CA ASP A 274 -19.33 13.00 26.92
C ASP A 274 -19.08 12.11 28.17
N MET A 275 -18.24 11.06 28.10
CA MET A 275 -17.96 10.15 29.22
C MET A 275 -16.91 10.71 30.20
N THR A 276 -17.12 10.50 31.51
CA THR A 276 -16.09 10.79 32.52
C THR A 276 -15.04 9.70 32.56
N ASP A 277 -13.84 10.01 33.09
CA ASP A 277 -12.74 9.04 33.21
C ASP A 277 -13.16 7.75 33.95
N SER A 278 -14.11 7.84 34.89
CA SER A 278 -14.62 6.68 35.62
C SER A 278 -15.59 5.82 34.80
N GLU A 279 -16.25 6.39 33.81
CA GLU A 279 -17.14 5.67 32.88
C GLU A 279 -16.30 5.05 31.76
N ILE A 280 -15.28 5.74 31.25
CA ILE A 280 -14.33 5.20 30.27
C ILE A 280 -13.57 4.01 30.85
N ASN A 281 -13.04 4.11 32.08
CA ASN A 281 -12.38 2.97 32.73
C ASN A 281 -13.35 1.80 32.99
N ALA A 282 -14.62 2.06 33.31
CA ALA A 282 -15.62 1.00 33.48
C ALA A 282 -15.98 0.31 32.15
N TRP A 283 -16.09 1.08 31.07
CA TRP A 283 -16.30 0.56 29.72
C TRP A 283 -15.09 -0.26 29.24
N LEU A 284 -13.87 0.27 29.34
CA LEU A 284 -12.64 -0.45 29.00
C LEU A 284 -12.52 -1.77 29.78
N ASN A 285 -12.86 -1.77 31.07
CA ASN A 285 -12.86 -2.96 31.92
C ASN A 285 -13.94 -4.00 31.59
N SER A 286 -14.92 -3.68 30.73
CA SER A 286 -15.97 -4.62 30.32
C SER A 286 -15.87 -5.01 28.84
N THR A 287 -15.42 -4.10 27.97
CA THR A 287 -15.17 -4.39 26.55
C THR A 287 -13.90 -5.23 26.36
N PHE A 288 -12.85 -4.97 27.13
CA PHE A 288 -11.55 -5.63 27.01
C PHE A 288 -11.21 -6.57 28.18
N ASP A 289 -12.25 -7.09 28.85
CA ASP A 289 -12.15 -8.20 29.80
C ASP A 289 -11.86 -9.53 29.06
N GLY A 290 -12.44 -9.71 27.87
CA GLY A 290 -12.35 -10.97 27.11
C GLY A 290 -12.85 -12.16 27.94
N ASP A 291 -12.12 -13.27 27.89
CA ASP A 291 -12.45 -14.47 28.68
C ASP A 291 -11.84 -14.48 30.10
N TYR A 292 -11.06 -13.46 30.48
CA TYR A 292 -10.55 -13.35 31.86
C TYR A 292 -11.68 -13.18 32.88
N ARG A 293 -12.73 -12.44 32.50
CA ARG A 293 -14.00 -12.25 33.23
C ARG A 293 -13.80 -11.80 34.67
N ASP A 294 -12.87 -10.85 34.84
CA ASP A 294 -12.48 -10.28 36.13
C ASP A 294 -12.78 -8.78 36.30
N ASP A 295 -13.57 -8.19 35.38
CA ASP A 295 -13.90 -6.76 35.32
C ASP A 295 -12.64 -5.86 35.20
N VAL A 296 -11.64 -6.28 34.41
CA VAL A 296 -10.37 -5.55 34.19
C VAL A 296 -10.07 -5.40 32.69
N ASN A 297 -9.55 -4.24 32.28
CA ASN A 297 -9.05 -4.01 30.93
C ASN A 297 -7.72 -4.75 30.69
N HIS A 298 -7.68 -5.70 29.76
CA HIS A 298 -6.48 -6.48 29.39
C HIS A 298 -5.83 -6.03 28.05
N LEU A 299 -6.15 -4.83 27.55
CA LEU A 299 -5.40 -4.20 26.45
C LEU A 299 -3.91 -4.10 26.82
N LYS A 300 -3.05 -4.55 25.90
CA LYS A 300 -1.60 -4.58 26.09
C LYS A 300 -0.99 -3.40 25.34
N ASN A 301 -0.15 -2.61 26.02
CA ASN A 301 0.73 -1.67 25.35
C ASN A 301 1.73 -2.46 24.48
N LEU A 302 1.75 -2.17 23.18
CA LEU A 302 2.56 -2.84 22.18
C LEU A 302 3.31 -1.81 21.33
N THR A 303 4.43 -2.22 20.74
CA THR A 303 5.04 -1.51 19.62
C THR A 303 4.37 -1.95 18.32
N LEU A 304 4.41 -1.10 17.30
CA LEU A 304 4.14 -1.53 15.93
C LEU A 304 5.15 -2.62 15.52
N ASP A 305 4.72 -3.57 14.69
CA ASP A 305 5.64 -4.58 14.13
C ASP A 305 6.53 -3.97 13.05
N PRO A 306 7.76 -4.48 12.84
CA PRO A 306 8.60 -4.07 11.71
C PRO A 306 7.87 -4.27 10.39
N ILE A 307 7.90 -3.28 9.50
CA ILE A 307 7.30 -3.36 8.16
C ILE A 307 7.90 -4.51 7.31
N PHE A 308 9.19 -4.78 7.50
CA PHE A 308 9.91 -5.85 6.81
C PHE A 308 9.85 -7.18 7.54
N THR A 309 10.06 -8.27 6.80
CA THR A 309 10.24 -9.61 7.39
C THR A 309 11.68 -9.78 7.87
N SER A 310 12.64 -9.25 7.13
CA SER A 310 14.07 -9.25 7.45
C SER A 310 14.37 -8.54 8.77
N GLY A 311 14.76 -9.32 9.78
CA GLY A 311 15.12 -8.83 11.11
C GLY A 311 14.01 -8.93 12.17
N ASP A 312 12.79 -9.35 11.81
CA ASP A 312 11.71 -9.53 12.80
C ASP A 312 11.87 -10.83 13.60
N ALA A 313 12.68 -10.78 14.64
CA ALA A 313 12.87 -11.88 15.57
C ALA A 313 11.59 -12.28 16.34
N ARG A 314 10.58 -11.41 16.46
CA ARG A 314 9.30 -11.72 17.13
C ARG A 314 8.46 -12.64 16.24
N TYR A 315 8.39 -12.31 14.96
CA TYR A 315 7.69 -13.09 13.94
C TYR A 315 8.31 -14.48 13.78
N PHE A 316 9.64 -14.58 13.65
CA PHE A 316 10.31 -15.87 13.55
C PHE A 316 10.23 -16.70 14.85
N ASP A 317 10.25 -16.10 16.06
CA ASP A 317 10.01 -16.87 17.30
C ASP A 317 8.63 -17.54 17.32
N VAL A 318 7.58 -16.83 16.87
CA VAL A 318 6.21 -17.37 16.80
C VAL A 318 6.13 -18.58 15.85
N ILE A 319 6.79 -18.52 14.69
CA ILE A 319 6.87 -19.65 13.75
C ILE A 319 7.69 -20.80 14.38
N ASN A 320 8.89 -20.51 14.88
CA ASN A 320 9.84 -21.50 15.38
C ASN A 320 9.34 -22.25 16.62
N ARG A 321 8.48 -21.62 17.44
CA ARG A 321 7.86 -22.24 18.62
C ARG A 321 6.52 -22.94 18.33
N SER A 322 5.97 -22.80 17.12
CA SER A 322 4.68 -23.42 16.76
C SER A 322 4.84 -24.93 16.57
N ALA A 323 4.29 -25.70 17.51
CA ALA A 323 4.31 -27.16 17.45
C ALA A 323 3.44 -27.73 16.31
N HIS A 324 2.51 -26.94 15.76
CA HIS A 324 1.71 -27.30 14.59
C HIS A 324 2.55 -27.13 13.32
N ALA A 325 3.10 -25.94 13.08
CA ALA A 325 3.85 -25.68 11.84
C ALA A 325 5.13 -26.52 11.74
N ASN A 326 5.75 -26.84 12.88
CA ASN A 326 6.95 -27.67 12.94
C ASN A 326 6.66 -29.20 12.99
N PHE A 327 5.42 -29.64 12.71
CA PHE A 327 5.06 -31.06 12.79
C PHE A 327 5.50 -31.88 11.56
N HIS A 328 5.40 -31.27 10.37
CA HIS A 328 5.74 -31.93 9.09
C HIS A 328 6.97 -31.35 8.37
N ILE A 329 7.51 -30.23 8.85
CA ILE A 329 8.69 -29.56 8.29
C ILE A 329 9.43 -28.82 9.43
N ASP A 330 10.72 -28.54 9.25
CA ASP A 330 11.53 -27.84 10.25
C ASP A 330 11.57 -26.34 9.92
N MET A 331 10.58 -25.59 10.41
CA MET A 331 10.40 -24.17 10.08
C MET A 331 11.51 -23.28 10.65
N THR A 332 12.30 -23.78 11.61
CA THR A 332 13.46 -23.03 12.14
C THR A 332 14.48 -22.67 11.08
N LYS A 333 14.54 -23.48 10.01
CA LYS A 333 15.39 -23.24 8.83
C LYS A 333 14.90 -22.12 7.92
N LEU A 334 13.65 -21.68 8.03
CA LEU A 334 13.12 -20.64 7.13
C LEU A 334 13.90 -19.33 7.25
N TYR A 335 14.50 -19.06 8.42
CA TYR A 335 15.45 -17.95 8.60
C TYR A 335 16.86 -18.29 8.12
N ASP A 336 17.38 -19.47 8.48
CA ASP A 336 18.75 -19.90 8.13
C ASP A 336 18.96 -20.07 6.61
N ASP A 337 17.98 -20.65 5.90
CA ASP A 337 18.05 -20.97 4.47
C ASP A 337 17.76 -19.78 3.55
N TYR A 338 17.04 -18.73 4.01
CA TYR A 338 16.59 -17.60 3.16
C TYR A 338 16.93 -16.19 3.67
N TYR A 339 17.00 -15.96 4.99
CA TYR A 339 17.16 -14.62 5.58
C TYR A 339 18.54 -14.39 6.22
N THR A 340 19.40 -15.41 6.28
CA THR A 340 20.80 -15.29 6.73
C THR A 340 21.68 -14.82 5.57
N VAL A 341 21.39 -13.62 5.05
CA VAL A 341 22.08 -12.98 3.93
C VAL A 341 22.97 -11.85 4.46
N GLU A 342 24.24 -11.81 4.02
CA GLU A 342 25.17 -10.75 4.42
C GLU A 342 25.06 -9.56 3.45
N MET A 343 24.59 -8.42 3.98
CA MET A 343 24.31 -7.19 3.23
C MET A 343 25.35 -6.10 3.53
N VAL A 344 25.76 -5.33 2.52
CA VAL A 344 26.59 -4.12 2.67
C VAL A 344 25.96 -3.00 1.86
N ASN A 345 25.53 -1.93 2.54
CA ASN A 345 24.84 -0.76 1.95
C ASN A 345 23.53 -1.06 1.18
N GLY A 346 22.96 -2.26 1.33
CA GLY A 346 21.81 -2.74 0.56
C GLY A 346 22.19 -3.88 -0.40
N ASP A 347 23.44 -3.98 -0.85
CA ASP A 347 23.91 -5.04 -1.75
C ASP A 347 24.13 -6.38 -1.01
N ARG A 348 23.72 -7.51 -1.62
CA ARG A 348 24.19 -8.84 -1.21
C ARG A 348 25.67 -9.03 -1.55
N ILE A 349 26.51 -9.47 -0.61
CA ILE A 349 27.94 -9.69 -0.89
C ILE A 349 28.26 -11.12 -1.33
N ASN A 350 29.25 -11.26 -2.23
CA ASN A 350 29.83 -12.52 -2.70
C ASN A 350 28.91 -13.51 -3.44
N VAL A 351 27.64 -13.16 -3.70
CA VAL A 351 26.66 -14.03 -4.39
C VAL A 351 26.20 -13.52 -5.75
N ASN A 352 26.29 -12.21 -6.02
CA ASN A 352 25.74 -11.62 -7.25
C ASN A 352 26.41 -12.21 -8.51
N VAL A 353 25.59 -12.70 -9.43
CA VAL A 353 26.04 -13.31 -10.68
C VAL A 353 26.25 -12.22 -11.72
N GLN A 354 27.44 -12.18 -12.33
CA GLN A 354 27.66 -11.34 -13.52
C GLN A 354 26.94 -11.96 -14.72
N LEU A 355 25.78 -11.41 -15.06
CA LEU A 355 25.14 -11.67 -16.34
C LEU A 355 26.11 -11.32 -17.50
N PRO A 356 26.03 -11.99 -18.65
CA PRO A 356 26.77 -11.58 -19.83
C PRO A 356 26.37 -10.16 -20.25
N ASP A 357 27.33 -9.36 -20.72
CA ASP A 357 27.01 -8.10 -21.41
C ASP A 357 26.02 -8.38 -22.56
N ASP A 358 24.92 -7.63 -22.62
CA ASP A 358 23.96 -7.74 -23.72
C ASP A 358 24.68 -7.49 -25.06
N GLU A 359 24.71 -8.49 -25.96
CA GLU A 359 25.18 -8.28 -27.34
C GLU A 359 24.18 -7.36 -28.06
N VAL A 360 24.39 -6.05 -27.91
CA VAL A 360 23.52 -4.98 -28.42
C VAL A 360 23.17 -5.25 -29.88
N ASN A 361 21.91 -5.65 -30.10
CA ASN A 361 21.39 -5.99 -31.40
C ASN A 361 21.52 -4.77 -32.33
N SER A 362 22.51 -4.82 -33.23
CA SER A 362 22.94 -3.68 -34.03
C SER A 362 21.96 -3.41 -35.18
N GLY A 363 20.78 -2.91 -34.81
CA GLY A 363 19.79 -2.35 -35.71
C GLY A 363 20.33 -1.06 -36.32
N ASP A 364 20.81 -1.16 -37.55
CA ASP A 364 21.40 -0.08 -38.34
C ASP A 364 20.45 1.14 -38.43
N ASN A 365 20.68 2.14 -37.57
CA ASN A 365 19.97 3.40 -37.55
C ASN A 365 20.97 4.55 -37.47
N THR A 366 21.51 4.94 -38.63
CA THR A 366 22.54 5.97 -38.73
C THR A 366 22.00 7.37 -38.46
N ASP A 367 22.22 7.91 -37.28
CA ASP A 367 22.56 9.34 -37.11
C ASP A 367 23.39 9.57 -35.83
N ASN A 368 24.47 10.34 -35.94
CA ASN A 368 25.36 10.61 -34.81
C ASN A 368 24.85 11.79 -33.99
N ASN A 369 24.83 11.67 -32.65
CA ASN A 369 25.82 12.37 -31.80
C ASN A 369 25.63 12.04 -30.30
N ASP A 370 26.61 11.31 -29.76
CA ASP A 370 27.33 11.65 -28.53
C ASP A 370 26.49 11.98 -27.26
N ALA A 371 26.07 10.93 -26.56
CA ALA A 371 25.82 10.96 -25.12
C ALA A 371 26.55 9.75 -24.50
N GLY A 372 27.68 10.01 -23.85
CA GLY A 372 28.50 8.97 -23.23
C GLY A 372 27.96 8.57 -21.85
N ASP A 373 27.65 7.29 -21.68
CA ASP A 373 27.35 6.67 -20.39
C ASP A 373 28.63 6.57 -19.52
N THR A 374 28.55 7.04 -18.28
CA THR A 374 29.59 6.88 -17.25
C THR A 374 29.02 6.92 -15.82
N THR A 375 28.49 5.81 -15.31
CA THR A 375 28.34 5.58 -13.85
C THR A 375 28.96 4.25 -13.44
N VAL A 376 30.29 4.27 -13.24
CA VAL A 376 31.03 3.15 -12.62
C VAL A 376 31.14 3.39 -11.12
N LEU A 377 30.65 2.44 -10.32
CA LEU A 377 30.73 2.47 -8.85
C LEU A 377 32.19 2.34 -8.36
N PRO A 378 32.65 3.17 -7.41
CA PRO A 378 34.04 3.13 -6.92
C PRO A 378 34.24 2.09 -5.81
N GLY A 379 34.79 0.93 -6.17
CA GLY A 379 35.39 -0.03 -5.23
C GLY A 379 36.75 0.45 -4.66
N PRO A 380 37.32 -0.27 -3.67
CA PRO A 380 38.38 0.26 -2.79
C PRO A 380 39.77 0.36 -3.44
N ASP A 381 40.46 1.47 -3.17
CA ASP A 381 41.76 1.83 -3.73
C ASP A 381 42.93 1.37 -2.81
N ASP A 382 43.21 0.06 -2.78
CA ASP A 382 44.26 -0.54 -1.95
C ASP A 382 45.62 -0.61 -2.70
N THR A 383 46.23 0.56 -2.92
CA THR A 383 47.48 0.68 -3.70
C THR A 383 48.73 0.42 -2.86
N SER A 384 49.43 -0.67 -3.17
CA SER A 384 50.75 -0.97 -2.62
C SER A 384 51.87 -0.64 -3.62
N ASP A 385 52.80 0.22 -3.21
CA ASP A 385 54.14 0.33 -3.79
C ASP A 385 55.16 0.69 -2.68
N ASP A 386 56.41 0.22 -2.82
CA ASP A 386 57.38 0.11 -1.72
C ASP A 386 58.68 0.87 -2.02
N SER A 387 59.02 1.86 -1.17
CA SER A 387 60.38 2.42 -1.11
C SER A 387 60.74 3.16 0.19
N ASP A 388 61.35 2.39 1.10
CA ASP A 388 62.60 2.75 1.81
C ASP A 388 62.71 4.10 2.59
N ASN A 389 62.62 3.98 3.93
CA ASN A 389 63.75 4.21 4.86
C ASN A 389 63.79 5.44 5.81
N THR A 390 64.29 5.19 7.04
CA THR A 390 64.74 6.12 8.11
C THR A 390 63.77 7.14 8.76
N GLY A 391 63.13 6.73 9.87
CA GLY A 391 63.74 6.93 11.20
C GLY A 391 63.24 8.04 12.16
N SER A 392 63.28 7.71 13.47
CA SER A 392 63.30 8.58 14.66
C SER A 392 61.97 9.18 15.20
N THR A 393 61.52 8.56 16.30
CA THR A 393 60.72 9.11 17.43
C THR A 393 60.54 10.64 17.56
N GLN A 394 59.31 11.08 17.86
CA GLN A 394 58.96 11.63 19.21
C GLN A 394 57.44 11.77 19.48
N ILE A 395 57.11 11.72 20.78
CA ILE A 395 55.87 12.10 21.50
C ILE A 395 56.40 13.02 22.64
N PRO A 396 55.80 14.15 23.06
CA PRO A 396 54.35 14.41 23.26
C PRO A 396 53.84 15.80 22.80
N ASP A 397 52.52 16.02 22.85
CA ASP A 397 51.88 16.87 23.89
C ASP A 397 50.34 16.98 23.73
N ALA A 398 49.65 17.02 24.86
CA ALA A 398 48.26 17.43 25.04
C ALA A 398 48.18 18.33 26.28
N PRO A 399 47.22 19.27 26.38
CA PRO A 399 46.15 18.99 27.34
C PRO A 399 44.77 19.68 27.11
N SER A 400 43.72 18.98 27.57
CA SER A 400 42.53 19.47 28.33
C SER A 400 41.58 20.56 27.77
N GLY A 401 40.27 20.27 27.87
CA GLY A 401 39.16 21.24 27.86
C GLY A 401 38.03 20.79 26.91
N THR A 402 37.06 19.95 27.32
CA THR A 402 35.85 20.21 28.15
C THR A 402 34.73 20.98 27.44
N ASP A 403 33.67 20.22 27.16
CA ASP A 403 32.24 20.55 27.27
C ASP A 403 31.47 21.16 26.07
N GLU A 404 30.37 20.45 25.78
CA GLU A 404 29.05 20.87 25.26
C GLU A 404 28.81 21.23 23.76
N ASP A 405 27.76 20.59 23.27
CA ASP A 405 26.99 20.60 22.02
C ASP A 405 26.85 21.94 21.25
N GLU A 406 26.82 21.86 19.90
CA GLU A 406 26.08 22.83 19.06
C GLU A 406 25.61 22.22 17.73
N PHE A 407 24.46 22.69 17.23
CA PHE A 407 23.76 22.24 16.00
C PHE A 407 24.48 22.68 14.70
N TYR A 408 24.15 22.07 13.56
CA TYR A 408 24.54 22.56 12.22
C TYR A 408 23.32 22.97 11.36
N ASP A 409 23.53 23.99 10.51
CA ASP A 409 22.49 24.81 9.82
C ASP A 409 22.03 24.24 8.46
N GLU A 410 20.80 24.61 8.05
CA GLU A 410 20.15 24.17 6.82
C GLU A 410 20.74 24.80 5.55
N ALA A 411 20.92 23.97 4.52
CA ALA A 411 21.38 24.39 3.20
C ALA A 411 20.27 25.11 2.41
N LYS A 412 20.56 26.34 1.96
CA LYS A 412 19.55 27.24 1.38
C LYS A 412 19.43 27.04 -0.13
N ALA A 413 18.23 26.71 -0.62
CA ALA A 413 17.92 26.55 -2.04
C ALA A 413 18.25 27.79 -2.90
N ASP A 414 18.58 27.59 -4.18
CA ASP A 414 19.16 28.60 -5.07
C ASP A 414 18.24 29.80 -5.42
N ASP A 415 18.88 30.92 -5.76
CA ASP A 415 18.24 32.21 -6.02
C ASP A 415 17.59 32.34 -7.41
N ASP A 416 18.06 31.62 -8.45
CA ASP A 416 17.40 31.63 -9.76
C ASP A 416 16.19 30.68 -9.80
N THR A 417 16.21 29.55 -9.08
CA THR A 417 15.02 28.71 -8.84
C THR A 417 13.91 29.51 -8.15
N LYS A 418 14.25 30.28 -7.11
CA LYS A 418 13.31 31.23 -6.47
C LYS A 418 12.75 32.25 -7.46
N ARG A 419 13.59 32.80 -8.35
CA ARG A 419 13.14 33.79 -9.36
C ARG A 419 12.18 33.22 -10.40
N GLN A 420 12.40 31.98 -10.85
CA GLN A 420 11.46 31.33 -11.78
C GLN A 420 10.11 31.07 -11.10
N LEU A 421 10.11 30.53 -9.87
CA LEU A 421 8.89 30.32 -9.07
C LEU A 421 8.13 31.64 -8.82
N ILE A 422 8.83 32.73 -8.48
CA ILE A 422 8.23 34.06 -8.29
C ILE A 422 7.60 34.59 -9.60
N LEU A 423 8.24 34.39 -10.76
CA LEU A 423 7.69 34.79 -12.05
C LEU A 423 6.41 34.00 -12.40
N ILE A 424 6.34 32.72 -12.07
CA ILE A 424 5.15 31.88 -12.28
C ILE A 424 4.01 32.32 -11.34
N LEU A 425 4.30 32.54 -10.06
CA LEU A 425 3.34 33.09 -9.07
C LEU A 425 2.71 34.42 -9.51
N VAL A 426 3.51 35.32 -10.09
CA VAL A 426 3.01 36.60 -10.62
C VAL A 426 2.01 36.41 -11.77
N VAL A 427 2.24 35.43 -12.66
CA VAL A 427 1.29 35.13 -13.75
C VAL A 427 -0.01 34.55 -13.22
N ILE A 428 0.05 33.68 -12.21
CA ILE A 428 -1.13 33.10 -11.55
C ILE A 428 -1.98 34.20 -10.89
N LEU A 429 -1.38 35.06 -10.06
CA LEU A 429 -2.09 36.16 -9.38
C LEU A 429 -2.75 37.16 -10.35
N VAL A 430 -2.10 37.47 -11.48
CA VAL A 430 -2.69 38.33 -12.53
C VAL A 430 -3.84 37.62 -13.26
N GLY A 431 -3.76 36.31 -13.46
CA GLY A 431 -4.86 35.49 -13.98
C GLY A 431 -6.06 35.47 -13.03
N MET A 432 -5.82 35.25 -11.74
CA MET A 432 -6.85 35.28 -10.69
C MET A 432 -7.54 36.65 -10.64
N MET A 433 -6.78 37.75 -10.59
CA MET A 433 -7.31 39.13 -10.66
C MET A 433 -8.26 39.38 -11.84
N PHE A 434 -8.05 38.71 -12.98
CA PHE A 434 -8.95 38.80 -14.14
C PHE A 434 -10.18 37.90 -14.02
N GLY A 435 -10.07 36.72 -13.39
CA GLY A 435 -11.20 35.83 -13.10
C GLY A 435 -12.14 36.37 -12.01
N LEU A 436 -11.59 36.94 -10.94
CA LEU A 436 -12.34 37.56 -9.84
C LEU A 436 -13.25 38.71 -10.32
N TYR A 437 -12.81 39.46 -11.35
CA TYR A 437 -13.61 40.49 -12.03
C TYR A 437 -14.84 39.94 -12.77
N VAL A 438 -14.88 38.64 -13.08
CA VAL A 438 -15.99 37.96 -13.75
C VAL A 438 -16.91 37.25 -12.76
N ILE A 439 -16.35 36.67 -11.70
CA ILE A 439 -17.05 35.75 -10.77
C ILE A 439 -17.88 36.46 -9.69
N SER A 440 -17.70 37.77 -9.45
CA SER A 440 -18.48 38.55 -8.46
C SER A 440 -19.97 38.77 -8.83
N LYS A 441 -20.69 37.72 -9.25
CA LYS A 441 -21.98 37.82 -9.95
C LYS A 441 -22.96 36.63 -9.79
N THR A 442 -22.51 35.43 -9.39
CA THR A 442 -23.31 34.16 -9.34
C THR A 442 -22.64 33.08 -8.47
N GLY A 443 -23.37 32.25 -7.69
CA GLY A 443 -22.86 31.08 -6.91
C GLY A 443 -23.95 30.32 -6.09
N GLY A 444 -23.62 29.15 -5.48
CA GLY A 444 -24.48 28.25 -4.61
C GLY A 444 -24.61 26.77 -5.09
N ASP A 445 -24.86 25.68 -4.33
CA ASP A 445 -25.13 25.38 -2.88
C ASP A 445 -24.79 23.86 -2.53
N ASP A 446 -25.07 23.35 -1.29
CA ASP A 446 -24.70 22.03 -0.62
C ASP A 446 -25.30 20.70 -1.22
N LEU A 447 -24.91 19.40 -0.97
CA LEU A 447 -24.11 18.55 -0.01
C LEU A 447 -24.83 18.07 1.31
N LEU A 448 -24.72 16.85 1.93
CA LEU A 448 -24.21 15.45 1.63
C LEU A 448 -25.23 14.35 2.17
N GLU A 449 -25.06 13.20 2.89
CA GLU A 449 -23.99 12.37 3.58
C GLU A 449 -24.58 10.97 4.08
N SER A 450 -23.77 9.94 4.49
CA SER A 450 -23.89 8.98 5.67
C SER A 450 -23.82 7.41 5.56
N GLY A 451 -22.94 6.76 6.39
CA GLY A 451 -23.24 5.59 7.29
C GLY A 451 -22.60 4.17 7.12
N GLN A 452 -21.94 3.59 8.17
CA GLN A 452 -21.61 2.13 8.32
C GLN A 452 -21.25 1.66 9.78
N VAL A 453 -21.09 0.34 10.07
CA VAL A 453 -20.82 -0.32 11.40
C VAL A 453 -19.95 -1.63 11.28
N VAL A 454 -19.44 -2.21 12.40
CA VAL A 454 -18.21 -3.05 12.60
C VAL A 454 -18.43 -4.54 13.03
N ILE A 455 -17.39 -5.42 12.94
CA ILE A 455 -17.25 -6.79 13.52
C ILE A 455 -15.79 -7.07 14.01
N ASP A 456 -15.60 -7.88 15.08
CA ASP A 456 -14.31 -8.21 15.76
C ASP A 456 -13.62 -9.55 15.39
N LYS A 457 -12.32 -9.70 15.75
CA LYS A 457 -11.57 -10.99 15.83
C LYS A 457 -10.37 -10.97 16.84
N MET A 458 -10.01 -12.17 17.33
CA MET A 458 -8.64 -12.65 17.68
C MET A 458 -8.05 -12.61 19.11
N TRP A 459 -8.87 -12.81 20.16
CA TRP A 459 -8.46 -13.49 21.41
C TRP A 459 -9.62 -14.41 21.86
N ASP A 460 -9.38 -15.59 22.47
CA ASP A 460 -10.45 -16.58 22.76
C ASP A 460 -10.02 -17.66 23.79
N GLU A 461 -10.83 -17.95 24.82
CA GLU A 461 -11.06 -19.27 25.48
C GLU A 461 -12.01 -19.18 26.73
N ASP A 462 -13.35 -19.28 26.59
CA ASP A 462 -14.26 -20.30 27.22
C ASP A 462 -15.78 -19.92 27.25
N ASN A 463 -16.69 -20.86 26.97
CA ASN A 463 -18.18 -20.68 26.95
C ASN A 463 -18.82 -20.76 28.38
N PRO A 464 -20.17 -20.71 28.67
CA PRO A 464 -21.37 -20.57 27.80
C PRO A 464 -22.56 -19.66 28.26
N GLU A 465 -23.32 -19.17 27.25
CA GLU A 465 -24.80 -19.08 27.04
C GLU A 465 -25.85 -19.21 28.20
N PRO A 466 -27.15 -18.73 28.08
CA PRO A 466 -27.87 -18.28 26.86
C PRO A 466 -28.95 -17.13 26.97
N MET A 467 -29.61 -16.85 25.82
CA MET A 467 -31.05 -16.51 25.58
C MET A 467 -31.64 -15.07 25.55
N SER A 468 -32.68 -14.98 24.70
CA SER A 468 -33.80 -14.00 24.55
C SER A 468 -33.58 -12.65 23.84
N GLU A 469 -34.11 -12.57 22.60
CA GLU A 469 -35.36 -11.86 22.19
C GLU A 469 -35.50 -10.34 22.50
N GLU A 470 -36.10 -9.46 21.66
CA GLU A 470 -36.98 -9.64 20.48
C GLU A 470 -37.09 -8.31 19.65
N ASN A 471 -37.32 -8.37 18.32
CA ASN A 471 -38.27 -7.53 17.51
C ASN A 471 -38.21 -5.95 17.46
N VAL A 472 -38.64 -5.22 16.40
CA VAL A 472 -38.92 -5.47 14.95
C VAL A 472 -39.22 -4.14 14.18
N ASN A 473 -39.08 -4.12 12.83
CA ASN A 473 -39.68 -3.19 11.83
C ASN A 473 -39.26 -1.67 11.77
N ASP A 474 -39.40 -0.91 10.65
CA ASP A 474 -39.63 -1.17 9.20
C ASP A 474 -39.71 0.17 8.38
N SER A 475 -39.46 0.10 7.05
CA SER A 475 -39.89 1.03 5.96
C SER A 475 -39.36 2.49 5.91
N SER A 476 -39.21 3.17 4.74
CA SER A 476 -39.08 2.78 3.31
C SER A 476 -38.92 4.03 2.38
N GLU A 477 -38.09 3.95 1.33
CA GLU A 477 -38.23 4.59 -0.03
C GLU A 477 -38.32 6.16 -0.20
N SER A 478 -38.01 6.81 -1.35
CA SER A 478 -37.02 6.64 -2.46
C SER A 478 -37.11 7.80 -3.54
N ILE A 479 -36.14 7.87 -4.50
CA ILE A 479 -36.20 8.43 -5.91
C ILE A 479 -35.79 9.90 -6.28
N GLU A 480 -34.55 10.04 -6.82
CA GLU A 480 -34.04 10.60 -8.13
C GLU A 480 -34.08 12.10 -8.63
N GLU A 481 -33.28 12.36 -9.70
CA GLU A 481 -32.73 13.64 -10.25
C GLU A 481 -33.39 14.21 -11.55
N ASP A 482 -32.88 15.34 -12.12
CA ASP A 482 -32.11 15.41 -13.42
C ASP A 482 -31.59 16.86 -13.77
N LYS A 483 -30.83 17.04 -14.88
CA LYS A 483 -29.80 18.08 -15.15
C LYS A 483 -30.07 18.99 -16.40
N SER A 484 -29.19 19.99 -16.72
CA SER A 484 -28.61 20.25 -18.09
C SER A 484 -28.05 21.68 -18.45
N SER A 485 -26.83 21.72 -19.07
CA SER A 485 -26.35 22.57 -20.22
C SER A 485 -25.53 23.91 -20.11
N SER A 486 -24.19 23.79 -20.31
CA SER A 486 -23.29 24.43 -21.34
C SER A 486 -23.15 25.97 -21.58
N ASN A 487 -22.12 26.51 -22.28
CA ASN A 487 -20.64 26.31 -22.32
C ASN A 487 -20.00 27.39 -23.26
N GLU A 488 -18.98 28.16 -22.84
CA GLU A 488 -18.18 29.07 -23.73
C GLU A 488 -16.76 29.48 -23.22
N THR A 489 -16.12 28.76 -22.27
CA THR A 489 -14.98 29.34 -21.48
C THR A 489 -13.55 28.83 -21.74
N ASP A 490 -13.34 27.85 -22.63
CA ASP A 490 -12.18 26.94 -22.54
C ASP A 490 -10.79 27.53 -22.84
N SER A 491 -10.64 28.33 -23.92
CA SER A 491 -9.33 28.57 -24.56
C SER A 491 -8.29 29.36 -23.74
N THR A 492 -8.66 29.83 -22.55
CA THR A 492 -7.74 30.43 -21.56
C THR A 492 -7.42 29.46 -20.42
N LYS A 493 -8.40 28.69 -19.94
CA LYS A 493 -8.21 27.72 -18.84
C LYS A 493 -7.18 26.64 -19.19
N GLU A 494 -7.25 26.12 -20.41
CA GLU A 494 -6.30 25.13 -20.98
C GLU A 494 -4.81 25.50 -20.90
N LYS A 495 -4.51 26.81 -20.82
CA LYS A 495 -3.13 27.33 -20.80
C LYS A 495 -2.61 27.50 -19.37
N VAL A 496 -3.50 27.81 -18.43
CA VAL A 496 -3.19 27.86 -16.99
C VAL A 496 -2.99 26.44 -16.46
N ALA A 497 -3.90 25.51 -16.77
CA ALA A 497 -3.78 24.11 -16.35
C ALA A 497 -2.49 23.43 -16.85
N ARG A 498 -2.04 23.75 -18.08
CA ARG A 498 -0.75 23.28 -18.61
C ARG A 498 0.47 23.87 -17.88
N ALA A 499 0.38 25.10 -17.40
CA ALA A 499 1.44 25.71 -16.60
C ALA A 499 1.50 25.12 -15.18
N MET A 500 0.34 24.78 -14.58
CA MET A 500 0.26 24.11 -13.28
C MET A 500 0.79 22.67 -13.35
N LYS A 501 0.32 21.85 -14.31
CA LYS A 501 0.78 20.46 -14.48
C LYS A 501 2.30 20.35 -14.73
N ASN A 502 2.88 21.30 -15.47
CA ASN A 502 4.31 21.31 -15.75
C ASN A 502 5.18 21.87 -14.60
N ALA A 503 4.60 22.25 -13.46
CA ALA A 503 5.31 22.92 -12.36
C ALA A 503 5.23 22.21 -10.99
N GLY A 504 4.40 21.18 -10.82
CA GLY A 504 4.31 20.43 -9.54
C GLY A 504 3.82 21.24 -8.33
N LEU A 505 3.11 22.35 -8.56
CA LEU A 505 2.60 23.21 -7.48
C LEU A 505 1.14 22.85 -7.15
N SER A 506 0.94 22.09 -6.08
CA SER A 506 -0.37 21.93 -5.41
C SER A 506 -0.85 23.25 -4.81
N ALA A 507 -2.17 23.45 -4.75
CA ALA A 507 -2.80 24.59 -4.10
C ALA A 507 -2.44 24.67 -2.60
N VAL A 508 -2.38 23.52 -1.90
CA VAL A 508 -1.93 23.42 -0.50
C VAL A 508 -0.52 24.00 -0.33
N ARG A 509 0.40 23.65 -1.25
CA ARG A 509 1.80 24.14 -1.27
C ARG A 509 1.90 25.64 -1.61
N MET A 510 0.85 26.24 -2.15
CA MET A 510 0.72 27.69 -2.36
C MET A 510 0.09 28.38 -1.14
N PHE A 511 -0.89 27.77 -0.47
CA PHE A 511 -1.46 28.26 0.79
C PHE A 511 -0.40 28.37 1.89
N ALA A 512 0.34 27.27 2.14
CA ALA A 512 1.45 27.20 3.09
C ALA A 512 2.69 28.06 2.69
N LYS A 513 2.62 28.78 1.55
CA LYS A 513 3.61 29.78 1.13
C LYS A 513 3.17 31.22 1.42
N ILE A 514 1.87 31.42 1.64
CA ILE A 514 1.23 32.72 1.87
C ILE A 514 0.90 32.88 3.36
N ASP A 515 0.46 31.82 4.03
CA ASP A 515 0.45 31.72 5.49
C ASP A 515 1.90 31.81 6.00
N GLN A 516 2.22 32.86 6.77
CA GLN A 516 3.55 33.11 7.31
C GLN A 516 3.60 32.96 8.83
N THR A 517 2.45 32.86 9.49
CA THR A 517 2.35 32.49 10.91
C THR A 517 2.15 30.99 11.13
N SER A 518 1.84 30.23 10.07
CA SER A 518 1.52 28.80 10.09
C SER A 518 0.37 28.48 11.06
N ASP A 519 -0.60 29.40 11.17
CA ASP A 519 -1.79 29.27 12.00
C ASP A 519 -3.02 28.75 11.24
N GLY A 520 -2.85 28.37 9.96
CA GLY A 520 -3.90 27.73 9.14
C GLY A 520 -4.83 28.71 8.43
N PHE A 521 -4.53 30.02 8.51
CA PHE A 521 -5.37 31.08 7.96
C PHE A 521 -4.55 32.17 7.26
N VAL A 522 -4.80 32.39 5.97
CA VAL A 522 -4.15 33.46 5.20
C VAL A 522 -4.75 34.83 5.58
N SER A 523 -4.08 35.55 6.48
CA SER A 523 -4.56 36.85 6.93
C SER A 523 -4.46 37.95 5.85
N ARG A 524 -5.34 38.97 5.95
CA ARG A 524 -5.31 40.19 5.11
C ARG A 524 -3.95 40.92 5.11
N ARG A 525 -3.11 40.70 6.12
CA ARG A 525 -1.75 41.24 6.22
C ARG A 525 -0.73 40.39 5.46
N GLU A 526 -0.88 39.07 5.48
CA GLU A 526 0.08 38.13 4.87
C GLU A 526 -0.16 37.95 3.39
N LEU A 527 -1.42 37.85 2.96
CA LEU A 527 -1.80 37.97 1.55
C LEU A 527 -1.22 39.25 0.94
N ARG A 528 -1.34 40.38 1.66
CA ARG A 528 -0.70 41.65 1.26
C ARG A 528 0.83 41.55 1.22
N THR A 529 1.46 40.85 2.18
CA THR A 529 2.93 40.78 2.31
C THR A 529 3.52 39.91 1.21
N ALA A 530 2.91 38.75 0.90
CA ALA A 530 3.22 37.94 -0.27
C ALA A 530 3.08 38.77 -1.57
N ILE A 531 1.91 39.39 -1.79
CA ILE A 531 1.64 40.19 -3.00
C ILE A 531 2.61 41.37 -3.14
N THR A 532 2.90 42.11 -2.07
CA THR A 532 3.80 43.29 -2.11
C THR A 532 5.28 42.88 -2.24
N GLY A 533 5.65 41.68 -1.74
CA GLY A 533 6.98 41.11 -1.94
C GLY A 533 7.21 40.62 -3.38
N MET A 534 6.17 40.08 -4.02
CA MET A 534 6.22 39.53 -5.39
C MET A 534 6.04 40.62 -6.47
N LEU A 535 5.20 41.64 -6.22
CA LEU A 535 4.89 42.72 -7.17
C LEU A 535 5.32 44.08 -6.63
N LYS A 536 6.40 44.62 -7.21
CA LYS A 536 6.91 45.96 -6.88
C LYS A 536 5.98 47.06 -7.44
N ASP A 537 5.22 47.65 -6.52
CA ASP A 537 4.55 48.97 -6.58
C ASP A 537 3.26 49.17 -7.40
N ASP A 538 2.59 48.12 -7.93
CA ASP A 538 1.44 48.31 -8.86
C ASP A 538 0.07 47.65 -8.49
N ILE A 539 -0.21 47.43 -7.20
CA ILE A 539 -1.54 46.97 -6.71
C ILE A 539 -2.18 47.96 -5.73
N LYS A 540 -3.51 48.14 -5.80
CA LYS A 540 -4.28 49.08 -4.96
C LYS A 540 -5.14 48.34 -3.94
N MET A 541 -5.45 48.99 -2.81
CA MET A 541 -6.20 48.39 -1.69
C MET A 541 -7.50 47.71 -2.14
N LYS A 542 -8.28 48.36 -3.03
CA LYS A 542 -9.56 47.83 -3.54
C LYS A 542 -9.45 46.57 -4.42
N ASP A 543 -8.24 46.16 -4.78
CA ASP A 543 -7.97 44.90 -5.48
C ASP A 543 -7.67 43.77 -4.48
N LEU A 544 -6.96 44.07 -3.38
CA LEU A 544 -6.74 43.15 -2.25
C LEU A 544 -8.06 42.85 -1.51
N ASP A 545 -8.87 43.87 -1.25
CA ASP A 545 -10.17 43.70 -0.58
C ASP A 545 -11.11 42.80 -1.42
N ALA A 546 -11.06 42.92 -2.76
CA ALA A 546 -11.85 42.07 -3.67
C ALA A 546 -11.36 40.63 -3.73
N MET A 547 -10.04 40.39 -3.64
CA MET A 547 -9.48 39.04 -3.56
C MET A 547 -9.93 38.34 -2.28
N ILE A 548 -9.89 39.04 -1.15
CA ILE A 548 -10.34 38.46 0.13
C ILE A 548 -11.83 38.16 0.07
N THR A 549 -12.70 39.10 -0.30
CA THR A 549 -14.17 38.89 -0.44
C THR A 549 -14.60 37.85 -1.51
N THR A 550 -13.67 37.09 -2.09
CA THR A 550 -13.95 35.93 -2.94
C THR A 550 -13.42 34.60 -2.35
N PHE A 551 -12.40 34.65 -1.49
CA PHE A 551 -11.82 33.50 -0.77
C PHE A 551 -12.20 33.44 0.72
N ASP A 552 -12.69 34.53 1.28
CA ASP A 552 -13.29 34.69 2.62
C ASP A 552 -14.79 34.43 2.44
N LYS A 553 -15.19 33.14 2.48
CA LYS A 553 -16.55 32.67 2.21
C LYS A 553 -17.43 32.87 3.43
N ASN A 554 -16.87 32.60 4.62
CA ASN A 554 -17.55 32.71 5.90
C ASN A 554 -17.72 34.17 6.36
N GLY A 555 -16.82 35.08 5.95
CA GLY A 555 -16.92 36.52 6.20
C GLY A 555 -16.17 37.05 7.44
N ASP A 556 -15.26 36.26 8.03
CA ASP A 556 -14.48 36.63 9.23
C ASP A 556 -13.33 37.63 8.94
N GLY A 557 -12.86 37.73 7.69
CA GLY A 557 -11.78 38.62 7.27
C GLY A 557 -10.40 37.98 7.06
N VAL A 558 -10.25 36.67 7.28
CA VAL A 558 -9.11 35.83 6.85
C VAL A 558 -9.56 34.88 5.73
N ILE A 559 -8.79 33.82 5.45
CA ILE A 559 -9.08 32.79 4.43
C ILE A 559 -8.56 31.47 5.02
N SER A 560 -9.41 30.46 5.25
CA SER A 560 -8.96 29.11 5.68
C SER A 560 -8.31 28.34 4.52
N LEU A 561 -7.62 27.23 4.85
CA LEU A 561 -7.13 26.31 3.82
C LEU A 561 -8.29 25.77 2.97
N ASP A 562 -9.41 25.42 3.60
CA ASP A 562 -10.58 24.82 2.95
C ASP A 562 -11.25 25.81 1.98
N GLU A 563 -11.48 27.05 2.42
CA GLU A 563 -12.01 28.11 1.55
C GLU A 563 -11.06 28.44 0.39
N PHE A 564 -9.74 28.30 0.60
CA PHE A 564 -8.73 28.46 -0.44
C PHE A 564 -8.72 27.32 -1.46
N LEU A 565 -8.92 26.08 -1.00
CA LEU A 565 -9.00 24.90 -1.85
C LEU A 565 -10.31 24.88 -2.65
N GLU A 566 -11.46 25.04 -2.00
CA GLU A 566 -12.79 25.07 -2.63
C GLU A 566 -12.85 26.08 -3.80
N GLU A 567 -12.43 27.33 -3.54
CA GLU A 567 -12.42 28.44 -4.50
C GLU A 567 -11.30 28.31 -5.57
N MET A 568 -10.42 27.31 -5.46
CA MET A 568 -9.49 26.86 -6.51
C MET A 568 -10.01 25.63 -7.27
N GLU A 569 -10.75 24.72 -6.63
CA GLU A 569 -11.37 23.56 -7.27
C GLU A 569 -12.54 23.95 -8.18
N GLU A 570 -13.42 24.86 -7.73
CA GLU A 570 -14.55 25.39 -8.53
C GLU A 570 -14.08 26.05 -9.86
N LYS A 571 -12.79 26.36 -9.99
CA LYS A 571 -12.19 27.05 -11.14
C LYS A 571 -11.31 26.17 -12.02
N GLN A 572 -11.16 24.88 -11.72
CA GLN A 572 -10.51 23.96 -12.64
C GLN A 572 -11.27 23.94 -14.00
N PRO A 573 -10.59 23.86 -15.16
CA PRO A 573 -11.26 23.46 -16.38
C PRO A 573 -11.78 22.03 -16.25
N GLU A 574 -12.89 21.71 -16.91
CA GLU A 574 -13.25 20.31 -17.17
C GLU A 574 -12.04 19.62 -17.80
N THR A 575 -11.49 18.64 -17.08
CA THR A 575 -10.36 17.84 -17.54
C THR A 575 -10.79 17.03 -18.76
N PHE A 576 -9.87 16.81 -19.70
CA PHE A 576 -10.03 15.74 -20.68
C PHE A 576 -9.83 14.40 -19.95
N VAL A 577 -10.81 14.02 -19.13
CA VAL A 577 -11.01 12.65 -18.70
C VAL A 577 -11.61 11.93 -19.91
N PRO A 578 -10.93 10.94 -20.51
CA PRO A 578 -11.63 10.01 -21.38
C PRO A 578 -12.71 9.37 -20.49
N LYS A 579 -13.99 9.55 -20.81
CA LYS A 579 -15.07 8.97 -19.99
C LYS A 579 -14.90 7.46 -19.95
N LEU A 580 -14.32 6.97 -18.85
CA LEU A 580 -14.23 5.56 -18.53
C LEU A 580 -15.65 5.00 -18.62
N PRO A 581 -15.88 3.91 -19.37
CA PRO A 581 -17.10 3.14 -19.19
C PRO A 581 -17.18 2.69 -17.72
N LYS A 582 -18.38 2.43 -17.21
CA LYS A 582 -18.48 1.57 -16.02
C LYS A 582 -18.06 0.16 -16.44
N LEU A 583 -16.77 -0.11 -16.33
CA LEU A 583 -16.17 -1.41 -16.58
C LEU A 583 -16.35 -2.26 -15.33
N ALA A 584 -17.45 -3.02 -15.30
CA ALA A 584 -17.36 -4.34 -14.69
C ALA A 584 -16.31 -5.14 -15.49
N PRO A 585 -15.52 -6.03 -14.86
CA PRO A 585 -14.66 -6.93 -15.61
C PRO A 585 -15.55 -7.75 -16.57
N PRO A 586 -15.17 -7.94 -17.84
CA PRO A 586 -15.96 -8.75 -18.76
C PRO A 586 -16.07 -10.20 -18.23
N PRO A 587 -17.09 -10.96 -18.67
CA PRO A 587 -17.14 -12.40 -18.42
C PRO A 587 -15.86 -13.08 -18.93
N LYS A 588 -15.51 -14.22 -18.35
CA LYS A 588 -14.56 -15.14 -19.00
C LYS A 588 -15.21 -15.63 -20.31
N ASP A 589 -14.50 -15.53 -21.44
CA ASP A 589 -15.01 -15.99 -22.75
C ASP A 589 -15.03 -17.54 -22.84
N ASP A 590 -16.04 -18.09 -23.55
CA ASP A 590 -16.31 -19.55 -23.76
C ASP A 590 -15.16 -20.36 -24.41
#